data_AF-Q03XC8-F1
#
_entry.id   AF-Q03XC8-F1
#
_cell.length_a   1.000
_cell.length_b   1.000
_cell.length_c   1.000
_cell.angle_alpha   90.00
_cell.angle_beta   90.00
_cell.angle_gamma   90.00
#
_symmetry.space_group_name_H-M   'P 1'
#
loop_
_entity.id
_entity.type
_entity.pdbx_description
1 polymer ?
#
loop_
_entity_poly.entity_id
_entity_poly.type
_entity_poly.pdbx_seq_one_letter_code
_entity_poly.pdbx_strand_id
1 'polypeptide(L)'
;MITINNEPTAYTPIFLGTTQHSLRLSLEILIMVGMKLNDEIVETYNVTVSAIELGQLPNIGSEIAIDEITGSELSGFKAKIRQSDAQIQNTASTELEKLVDLKNVGRYQLLKGKNIMTQDLNAPELTNDNLILMRQLLGITQQELATALDISRKTVTRFENGEQKISDKFVNKLISVYPQLSEAIEVQFDWVSLTFPDLTSKQVIADVLRLQENLFLERPTSQNFYTREMAFAGEKNIYIQDFAPVKDPETQAVDQKFGTTLYLTGKGTRLFEKALLEQSMNWHDFFAKARLYRGHLTRLDIAINDKWGLLDMNELVKAVQEKRFWSKSKSYAVHGNVDDGWTVDFGKSPFVIRAYDKHKEQANKGYDTDVKNRVELELHQDKAAYVLDEWLNNDEKLVNITFDILYTYLWFTNGKIEDQQLKSDTVRDEIETTVEPMPAWSLLTALGQKMKFVREPKKQSVERIEKWVLQSVVPSLAVLKKTGHWHEIIEAINTAELSAEHEKLVMATTKNAITQASKQLNINFEKPTKKYNEDDEQGKGA
;
A
#
# COMPACT_ATOMS: atom_id res chain seq x y z
N MET A 1 20.53 13.54 38.90
CA MET A 1 21.70 13.19 38.05
C MET A 1 21.40 11.86 37.41
N ILE A 2 21.56 11.80 36.10
CA ILE A 2 21.39 10.61 35.27
C ILE A 2 22.77 10.21 34.75
N THR A 3 23.02 8.90 34.62
CA THR A 3 24.24 8.40 33.98
C THR A 3 23.97 8.12 32.50
N ILE A 4 24.73 8.74 31.60
CA ILE A 4 24.64 8.48 30.16
C ILE A 4 25.97 7.86 29.73
N ASN A 5 25.95 6.61 29.25
CA ASN A 5 27.16 5.87 28.84
C ASN A 5 28.31 5.91 29.87
N ASN A 6 27.99 5.63 31.14
CA ASN A 6 28.89 5.68 32.29
C ASN A 6 29.37 7.09 32.73
N GLU A 7 28.83 8.16 32.14
CA GLU A 7 29.13 9.54 32.54
C GLU A 7 27.98 10.17 33.32
N PRO A 8 28.20 10.62 34.57
CA PRO A 8 27.18 11.31 35.35
C PRO A 8 26.91 12.72 34.80
N THR A 9 25.64 13.01 34.54
CA THR A 9 25.20 14.32 34.04
C THR A 9 24.13 14.94 34.94
N ALA A 10 24.09 16.27 34.97
CA ALA A 10 23.16 17.06 35.78
C ALA A 10 21.83 17.34 35.05
N TYR A 11 21.40 16.43 34.18
CA TYR A 11 20.15 16.56 33.43
C TYR A 11 18.95 16.01 34.20
N THR A 12 17.78 16.60 33.92
CA THR A 12 16.48 16.08 34.31
C THR A 12 15.83 15.46 33.07
N PRO A 13 15.57 14.14 33.04
CA PRO A 13 14.91 13.48 31.93
C PRO A 13 13.42 13.86 31.85
N ILE A 14 12.98 14.32 30.68
CA ILE A 14 11.61 14.75 30.39
C ILE A 14 11.02 13.86 29.30
N PHE A 15 9.81 13.35 29.51
CA PHE A 15 9.09 12.61 28.49
C PHE A 15 8.66 13.51 27.34
N LEU A 16 9.02 13.14 26.11
CA LEU A 16 8.63 13.86 24.90
C LEU A 16 7.67 13.08 23.99
N GLY A 17 7.31 11.85 24.38
CA GLY A 17 6.39 10.99 23.64
C GLY A 17 6.98 9.63 23.28
N THR A 18 6.24 8.84 22.53
CA THR A 18 6.70 7.54 22.00
C THR A 18 7.15 7.70 20.55
N THR A 19 8.26 7.09 20.14
CA THR A 19 8.65 6.95 18.72
C THR A 19 8.29 5.58 18.14
N GLN A 20 7.66 4.72 18.95
CA GLN A 20 7.19 3.42 18.51
C GLN A 20 5.89 3.53 17.70
N HIS A 21 6.01 3.27 16.41
CA HIS A 21 4.90 3.38 15.46
C HIS A 21 3.93 2.19 15.53
N SER A 22 4.40 0.98 15.85
CA SER A 22 3.55 -0.20 16.16
C SER A 22 3.47 -0.48 17.67
N LEU A 23 2.31 -0.31 18.30
CA LEU A 23 2.08 -0.85 19.66
C LEU A 23 1.79 -2.36 19.53
N ARG A 24 2.81 -3.14 19.21
CA ARG A 24 2.79 -4.56 19.62
C ARG A 24 2.93 -4.56 21.14
N LEU A 25 2.24 -5.48 21.83
CA LEU A 25 2.46 -5.85 23.23
C LEU A 25 3.91 -6.33 23.38
N SER A 26 4.83 -5.38 23.47
CA SER A 26 6.25 -5.58 23.71
C SER A 26 6.49 -5.15 25.14
N LEU A 27 7.18 -5.98 25.91
CA LEU A 27 7.65 -5.62 27.24
C LEU A 27 8.74 -4.54 27.19
N GLU A 28 9.21 -4.18 25.98
CA GLU A 28 10.13 -3.08 25.71
C GLU A 28 9.46 -2.04 24.78
N ILE A 29 9.37 -0.78 25.21
CA ILE A 29 8.74 0.33 24.49
C ILE A 29 9.79 1.36 24.08
N LEU A 30 9.69 1.93 22.87
CA LEU A 30 10.57 3.00 22.41
C LEU A 30 9.96 4.39 22.71
N ILE A 31 10.64 5.16 23.55
CA ILE A 31 10.23 6.50 23.97
C ILE A 31 11.27 7.57 23.59
N MET A 32 10.79 8.80 23.41
CA MET A 32 11.62 9.98 23.23
C MET A 32 11.74 10.71 24.57
N VAL A 33 12.97 11.03 24.96
CA VAL A 33 13.27 11.68 26.24
C VAL A 33 14.14 12.90 25.97
N GLY A 34 13.69 14.06 26.44
CA GLY A 34 14.46 15.30 26.45
C GLY A 34 15.30 15.42 27.70
N MET A 35 16.54 15.87 27.58
CA MET A 35 17.41 16.19 28.69
C MET A 35 17.26 17.67 29.03
N LYS A 36 16.66 17.98 30.17
CA LYS A 36 16.43 19.35 30.63
C LYS A 36 17.56 19.82 31.56
N LEU A 37 18.11 21.01 31.30
CA LEU A 37 19.06 21.72 32.14
C LEU A 37 18.64 23.20 32.21
N ASN A 38 18.57 23.78 33.42
CA ASN A 38 18.22 25.21 33.62
C ASN A 38 16.95 25.66 32.87
N ASP A 39 15.90 24.83 32.92
CA ASP A 39 14.62 25.06 32.24
C ASP A 39 14.61 24.97 30.70
N GLU A 40 15.71 24.58 30.06
CA GLU A 40 15.79 24.32 28.63
C GLU A 40 16.06 22.85 28.31
N ILE A 41 15.48 22.32 27.23
CA ILE A 41 15.84 21.00 26.70
C ILE A 41 17.10 21.18 25.85
N VAL A 42 18.20 20.58 26.28
CA VAL A 42 19.51 20.71 25.63
C VAL A 42 19.81 19.56 24.68
N GLU A 43 19.24 18.37 24.92
CA GLU A 43 19.44 17.17 24.09
C GLU A 43 18.19 16.27 24.10
N THR A 44 18.08 15.34 23.13
CA THR A 44 16.99 14.36 23.06
C THR A 44 17.50 12.98 22.69
N TYR A 45 16.95 11.94 23.31
CA TYR A 45 17.31 10.54 23.06
C TYR A 45 16.07 9.69 22.77
N ASN A 46 16.17 8.80 21.79
CA ASN A 46 15.20 7.72 21.59
C ASN A 46 15.70 6.49 22.34
N VAL A 47 15.03 6.16 23.45
CA VAL A 47 15.47 5.10 24.36
C VAL A 47 14.42 4.01 24.46
N THR A 48 14.87 2.76 24.51
CA THR A 48 14.02 1.61 24.77
C THR A 48 13.91 1.40 26.28
N VAL A 49 12.69 1.27 26.79
CA VAL A 49 12.38 1.12 28.23
C VAL A 49 11.52 -0.12 28.48
N SER A 50 11.65 -0.73 29.65
CA SER A 50 10.75 -1.81 30.07
C SER A 50 9.36 -1.25 30.37
N ALA A 51 8.34 -1.78 29.70
CA ALA A 51 6.93 -1.44 29.94
C ALA A 51 6.49 -1.77 31.38
N ILE A 52 7.05 -2.84 31.96
CA ILE A 52 6.78 -3.26 33.34
C ILE A 52 7.35 -2.25 34.34
N GLU A 53 8.56 -1.74 34.07
CA GLU A 53 9.22 -0.78 34.96
C GLU A 53 8.63 0.62 34.84
N LEU A 54 8.20 1.03 33.64
CA LEU A 54 7.55 2.32 33.41
C LEU A 54 6.15 2.38 34.03
N GLY A 55 5.43 1.25 34.10
CA GLY A 55 4.08 1.14 34.64
C GLY A 55 3.03 1.81 33.74
N GLN A 56 3.01 3.15 33.71
CA GLN A 56 2.12 3.99 32.89
C GLN A 56 2.94 4.98 32.07
N LEU A 57 2.52 5.26 30.82
CA LEU A 57 3.15 6.30 30.01
C LEU A 57 2.90 7.69 30.63
N PRO A 58 3.95 8.46 30.93
CA PRO A 58 3.79 9.81 31.49
C PRO A 58 3.16 10.78 30.49
N ASN A 59 2.63 11.91 30.97
CA ASN A 59 2.22 13.00 30.07
C ASN A 59 3.45 13.64 29.41
N ILE A 60 3.32 14.12 28.17
CA ILE A 60 4.39 14.90 27.52
C ILE A 60 4.77 16.09 28.42
N GLY A 61 6.07 16.30 28.62
CA GLY A 61 6.61 17.30 29.52
C GLY A 61 6.77 16.85 30.98
N SER A 62 6.36 15.62 31.33
CA SER A 62 6.57 15.07 32.68
C SER A 62 8.01 14.60 32.88
N GLU A 63 8.53 14.73 34.10
CA GLU A 63 9.80 14.12 34.47
C GLU A 63 9.69 12.59 34.50
N ILE A 64 10.72 11.90 34.01
CA ILE A 64 10.84 10.43 34.08
C ILE A 64 12.03 10.06 34.96
N ALA A 65 11.83 9.09 35.85
CA ALA A 65 12.87 8.56 36.72
C ALA A 65 13.83 7.59 35.99
N ILE A 66 14.55 8.10 34.99
CA ILE A 66 15.62 7.35 34.30
C ILE A 66 16.92 7.46 35.09
N ASP A 67 17.47 6.31 35.47
CA ASP A 67 18.76 6.21 36.17
C ASP A 67 19.94 6.25 35.22
N GLU A 68 19.81 5.50 34.13
CA GLU A 68 20.92 5.21 33.24
C GLU A 68 20.40 5.10 31.81
N ILE A 69 21.09 5.78 30.89
CA ILE A 69 20.94 5.57 29.45
C ILE A 69 22.24 4.97 28.94
N THR A 70 22.17 3.82 28.28
CA THR A 70 23.32 3.17 27.65
C THR A 70 23.05 2.92 26.17
N GLY A 71 24.10 3.00 25.36
CA GLY A 71 24.06 2.71 23.94
C GLY A 71 24.46 3.91 23.07
N SER A 72 24.16 3.79 21.79
CA SER A 72 24.50 4.78 20.77
C SER A 72 23.39 4.85 19.73
N GLU A 73 23.44 5.88 18.87
CA GLU A 73 22.52 5.98 17.74
C GLU A 73 22.57 4.75 16.81
N LEU A 74 23.72 4.08 16.71
CA LEU A 74 23.93 2.90 15.85
C LEU A 74 23.39 1.60 16.47
N SER A 75 23.49 1.45 17.80
CA SER A 75 23.08 0.24 18.53
C SER A 75 21.69 0.35 19.16
N GLY A 76 21.09 1.55 19.11
CA GLY A 76 19.94 1.93 19.92
C GLY A 76 20.34 2.27 21.36
N PHE A 77 19.62 3.20 21.97
CA PHE A 77 19.74 3.50 23.39
C PHE A 77 18.74 2.68 24.20
N LYS A 78 19.15 2.27 25.40
CA LYS A 78 18.30 1.63 26.41
C LYS A 78 18.33 2.44 27.69
N ALA A 79 17.20 2.55 28.34
CA ALA A 79 17.05 3.28 29.60
C ALA A 79 16.64 2.33 30.73
N LYS A 80 17.26 2.50 31.89
CA LYS A 80 16.89 1.84 33.15
C LYS A 80 16.07 2.80 34.00
N ILE A 81 14.91 2.35 34.51
CA ILE A 81 13.95 3.19 35.25
C ILE A 81 13.96 2.80 36.74
N ARG A 82 13.79 3.77 37.64
CA ARG A 82 13.46 3.48 39.05
C ARG A 82 11.99 3.10 39.19
N GLN A 83 11.72 1.96 39.82
CA GLN A 83 10.40 1.72 40.40
C GLN A 83 10.12 2.82 41.44
N SER A 84 9.26 3.78 41.11
CA SER A 84 8.65 4.65 42.12
C SER A 84 7.59 3.86 42.87
N ASP A 85 7.47 4.06 44.20
CA ASP A 85 6.48 3.43 45.08
C ASP A 85 5.01 3.83 44.75
N ALA A 86 4.55 3.55 43.54
CA ALA A 86 3.16 3.60 43.16
C ALA A 86 2.63 2.17 43.17
N GLN A 87 1.59 1.91 43.98
CA GLN A 87 0.94 0.60 44.04
C GLN A 87 0.60 0.11 42.63
N ILE A 88 1.24 -0.99 42.23
CA ILE A 88 0.98 -1.72 40.99
C ILE A 88 -0.44 -2.27 41.09
N GLN A 89 -1.42 -1.52 40.62
CA GLN A 89 -2.62 -2.13 40.08
C GLN A 89 -2.32 -2.50 38.64
N ASN A 90 -2.79 -3.68 38.26
CA ASN A 90 -2.53 -4.35 36.99
C ASN A 90 -3.27 -3.64 35.82
N THR A 91 -3.08 -2.32 35.68
CA THR A 91 -3.78 -1.45 34.72
C THR A 91 -2.92 -1.08 33.53
N ALA A 92 -1.62 -1.36 33.55
CA ALA A 92 -0.71 -1.13 32.43
C ALA A 92 -1.17 -1.86 31.14
N SER A 93 -1.62 -3.12 31.25
CA SER A 93 -2.23 -3.85 30.12
C SER A 93 -3.49 -3.15 29.64
N THR A 94 -4.36 -2.75 30.57
CA THR A 94 -5.64 -2.09 30.28
C THR A 94 -5.46 -0.70 29.67
N GLU A 95 -4.38 0.01 29.98
CA GLU A 95 -4.07 1.32 29.40
C GLU A 95 -3.27 1.24 28.11
N LEU A 96 -2.40 0.24 27.94
CA LEU A 96 -1.79 -0.08 26.65
C LEU A 96 -2.87 -0.56 25.67
N GLU A 97 -3.84 -1.36 26.13
CA GLU A 97 -5.06 -1.73 25.40
C GLU A 97 -5.89 -0.49 25.06
N LYS A 98 -6.11 0.44 26.00
CA LYS A 98 -6.78 1.73 25.69
C LYS A 98 -5.99 2.61 24.72
N LEU A 99 -4.66 2.54 24.71
CA LEU A 99 -3.79 3.24 23.76
C LEU A 99 -3.78 2.55 22.39
N VAL A 100 -3.91 1.23 22.34
CA VAL A 100 -4.20 0.47 21.13
C VAL A 100 -5.60 0.82 20.62
N ASP A 101 -6.59 0.98 21.50
CA ASP A 101 -7.94 1.48 21.17
C ASP A 101 -7.93 2.95 20.75
N LEU A 102 -7.02 3.76 21.29
CA LEU A 102 -6.77 5.13 20.82
C LEU A 102 -6.00 5.13 19.50
N LYS A 103 -5.09 4.18 19.23
CA LYS A 103 -4.45 3.97 17.90
C LYS A 103 -5.40 3.33 16.88
N ASN A 104 -6.46 2.69 17.34
CA ASN A 104 -7.70 2.52 16.58
C ASN A 104 -8.39 3.87 16.29
N VAL A 105 -7.71 5.03 16.49
CA VAL A 105 -7.93 6.26 15.70
C VAL A 105 -7.99 5.98 14.20
N GLY A 106 -7.47 4.86 13.68
CA GLY A 106 -7.87 4.38 12.35
C GLY A 106 -9.39 4.34 12.20
N ARG A 107 -10.09 3.57 13.05
CA ARG A 107 -11.56 3.52 13.13
C ARG A 107 -12.19 4.85 13.55
N TYR A 108 -11.62 5.58 14.52
CA TYR A 108 -12.15 6.89 14.97
C TYR A 108 -12.04 8.00 13.91
N GLN A 109 -10.98 7.97 13.09
CA GLN A 109 -10.76 8.89 11.96
C GLN A 109 -11.54 8.47 10.71
N LEU A 110 -11.89 7.19 10.59
CA LEU A 110 -12.81 6.65 9.58
C LEU A 110 -14.28 6.95 9.93
N LEU A 111 -14.66 6.90 11.21
CA LEU A 111 -16.05 7.00 11.70
C LEU A 111 -16.45 8.39 12.24
N LYS A 112 -15.99 9.48 11.62
CA LYS A 112 -16.51 10.86 11.84
C LYS A 112 -16.42 11.38 13.30
N GLY A 113 -15.44 10.99 14.12
CA GLY A 113 -15.27 11.60 15.46
C GLY A 113 -16.46 11.43 16.42
N LYS A 114 -17.31 10.42 16.20
CA LYS A 114 -18.49 10.15 17.05
C LYS A 114 -18.06 9.59 18.42
N ASN A 115 -18.71 10.05 19.49
CA ASN A 115 -18.53 9.53 20.87
C ASN A 115 -18.98 8.07 21.05
N ILE A 116 -19.70 7.52 20.08
CA ILE A 116 -20.15 6.12 20.06
C ILE A 116 -19.51 5.46 18.85
N MET A 117 -18.60 4.53 19.11
CA MET A 117 -18.00 3.65 18.09
C MET A 117 -19.12 2.74 17.54
N THR A 118 -19.69 3.07 16.39
CA THR A 118 -20.43 2.05 15.62
C THR A 118 -19.40 1.05 15.11
N GLN A 119 -19.52 -0.22 15.51
CA GLN A 119 -18.50 -1.25 15.23
C GLN A 119 -18.36 -1.58 13.73
N ASP A 120 -19.27 -1.10 12.87
CA ASP A 120 -19.39 -1.59 11.50
C ASP A 120 -18.86 -0.60 10.46
N LEU A 121 -18.02 -1.10 9.55
CA LEU A 121 -17.67 -0.46 8.29
C LEU A 121 -18.93 -0.37 7.40
N ASN A 122 -19.68 0.73 7.49
CA ASN A 122 -20.88 0.90 6.69
C ASN A 122 -20.53 1.33 5.26
N ALA A 123 -20.76 0.45 4.28
CA ALA A 123 -20.85 0.89 2.90
C ALA A 123 -22.06 1.83 2.74
N PRO A 124 -21.94 2.92 1.96
CA PRO A 124 -23.09 3.74 1.65
C PRO A 124 -24.17 2.91 0.93
N GLU A 125 -25.44 3.14 1.27
CA GLU A 125 -26.57 2.52 0.56
C GLU A 125 -26.55 2.96 -0.92
N LEU A 126 -26.82 2.04 -1.84
CA LEU A 126 -26.99 2.37 -3.25
C LEU A 126 -28.23 3.23 -3.47
N THR A 127 -28.06 4.31 -4.23
CA THR A 127 -29.14 5.25 -4.58
C THR A 127 -29.83 4.86 -5.89
N ASN A 128 -30.96 5.51 -6.19
CA ASN A 128 -31.65 5.40 -7.47
C ASN A 128 -30.76 5.78 -8.65
N ASP A 129 -29.94 6.84 -8.51
CA ASP A 129 -29.01 7.28 -9.56
C ASP A 129 -27.91 6.25 -9.81
N ASN A 130 -27.46 5.56 -8.76
CA ASN A 130 -26.51 4.46 -8.89
C ASN A 130 -27.10 3.32 -9.72
N LEU A 131 -28.38 2.98 -9.52
CA LEU A 131 -29.06 1.96 -10.32
C LEU A 131 -29.24 2.38 -11.78
N ILE A 132 -29.61 3.64 -12.02
CA ILE A 132 -29.71 4.20 -13.37
C ILE A 132 -28.35 4.10 -14.07
N LEU A 133 -27.27 4.51 -13.40
CA LEU A 133 -25.92 4.49 -13.94
C LEU A 133 -25.46 3.06 -14.25
N MET A 134 -25.63 2.12 -13.31
CA MET A 134 -25.32 0.69 -13.55
C MET A 134 -26.07 0.17 -14.78
N ARG A 135 -27.36 0.49 -14.91
CA ARG A 135 -28.18 0.06 -16.04
C ARG A 135 -27.69 0.65 -17.37
N GLN A 136 -27.34 1.94 -17.38
CA GLN A 136 -26.79 2.62 -18.55
C GLN A 136 -25.44 2.04 -18.97
N LEU A 137 -24.55 1.78 -18.02
CA LEU A 137 -23.25 1.18 -18.27
C LEU A 137 -23.36 -0.28 -18.75
N LEU A 138 -24.41 -1.01 -18.35
CA LEU A 138 -24.74 -2.33 -18.89
C LEU A 138 -25.36 -2.24 -20.31
N GLY A 139 -25.82 -1.06 -20.74
CA GLY A 139 -26.45 -0.86 -22.03
C GLY A 139 -27.85 -1.48 -22.15
N ILE A 140 -28.56 -1.66 -21.02
CA ILE A 140 -29.86 -2.35 -20.99
C ILE A 140 -31.03 -1.42 -20.63
N THR A 141 -32.23 -1.82 -21.01
CA THR A 141 -33.49 -1.14 -20.69
C THR A 141 -34.03 -1.57 -19.32
N GLN A 142 -34.96 -0.79 -18.75
CA GLN A 142 -35.66 -1.18 -17.52
C GLN A 142 -36.39 -2.52 -17.67
N GLN A 143 -36.89 -2.83 -18.87
CA GLN A 143 -37.62 -4.07 -19.14
C GLN A 143 -36.67 -5.27 -19.14
N GLU A 144 -35.51 -5.16 -19.78
CA GLU A 144 -34.49 -6.22 -19.78
C GLU A 144 -33.94 -6.47 -18.38
N LEU A 145 -33.66 -5.40 -17.62
CA LEU A 145 -33.24 -5.50 -16.23
C LEU A 145 -34.30 -6.23 -15.38
N ALA A 146 -35.58 -5.85 -15.53
CA ALA A 146 -36.68 -6.47 -14.80
C ALA A 146 -36.83 -7.96 -15.15
N THR A 147 -36.75 -8.31 -16.44
CA THR A 147 -36.82 -9.69 -16.91
C THR A 147 -35.66 -10.52 -16.38
N ALA A 148 -34.42 -10.02 -16.44
CA ALA A 148 -33.25 -10.74 -15.95
C ALA A 148 -33.28 -10.97 -14.43
N LEU A 149 -33.85 -10.01 -13.68
CA LEU A 149 -34.01 -10.11 -12.24
C LEU A 149 -35.33 -10.76 -11.80
N ASP A 150 -36.15 -11.28 -12.72
CA ASP A 150 -37.46 -11.88 -12.41
C ASP A 150 -38.32 -10.99 -11.48
N ILE A 151 -38.46 -9.72 -11.86
CA ILE A 151 -39.30 -8.72 -11.17
C ILE A 151 -40.14 -7.95 -12.18
N SER A 152 -41.15 -7.22 -11.70
CA SER A 152 -41.93 -6.36 -12.58
C SER A 152 -41.13 -5.13 -13.03
N ARG A 153 -41.33 -4.68 -14.28
CA ARG A 153 -40.79 -3.40 -14.76
C ARG A 153 -41.17 -2.23 -13.85
N LYS A 154 -42.40 -2.25 -13.32
CA LYS A 154 -42.87 -1.25 -12.34
C LYS A 154 -41.98 -1.20 -11.10
N THR A 155 -41.48 -2.33 -10.63
CA THR A 155 -40.54 -2.38 -9.50
C THR A 155 -39.23 -1.66 -9.84
N VAL A 156 -38.66 -1.91 -11.02
CA VAL A 156 -37.46 -1.20 -11.49
C VAL A 156 -37.72 0.30 -11.60
N THR A 157 -38.85 0.71 -12.19
CA THR A 157 -39.22 2.13 -12.28
C THR A 157 -39.33 2.78 -10.90
N ARG A 158 -39.91 2.09 -9.90
CA ARG A 158 -40.00 2.59 -8.53
C ARG A 158 -38.63 2.74 -7.86
N PHE A 159 -37.69 1.84 -8.14
CA PHE A 159 -36.30 2.01 -7.69
C PHE A 159 -35.64 3.22 -8.36
N GLU A 160 -35.71 3.34 -9.69
CA GLU A 160 -35.07 4.43 -10.44
C GLU A 160 -35.69 5.82 -10.14
N ASN A 161 -36.97 5.88 -9.77
CA ASN A 161 -37.63 7.10 -9.33
C ASN A 161 -37.41 7.44 -7.84
N GLY A 162 -36.73 6.58 -7.08
CA GLY A 162 -36.56 6.75 -5.63
C GLY A 162 -37.82 6.49 -4.79
N GLU A 163 -38.92 6.01 -5.40
CA GLU A 163 -40.16 5.63 -4.69
C GLU A 163 -40.00 4.38 -3.83
N GLN A 164 -38.95 3.59 -4.08
CA GLN A 164 -38.61 2.40 -3.32
C GLN A 164 -37.11 2.34 -3.06
N LYS A 165 -36.71 2.08 -1.82
CA LYS A 165 -35.29 1.89 -1.45
C LYS A 165 -34.72 0.61 -2.05
N ILE A 166 -33.45 0.67 -2.45
CA ILE A 166 -32.68 -0.48 -2.91
C ILE A 166 -32.16 -1.24 -1.68
N SER A 167 -32.38 -2.55 -1.63
CA SER A 167 -31.92 -3.40 -0.52
C SER A 167 -30.70 -4.22 -0.92
N ASP A 168 -29.86 -4.61 0.04
CA ASP A 168 -28.72 -5.49 -0.22
C ASP A 168 -29.11 -6.81 -0.90
N LYS A 169 -30.30 -7.34 -0.59
CA LYS A 169 -30.85 -8.53 -1.26
C LYS A 169 -31.03 -8.30 -2.76
N PHE A 170 -31.51 -7.11 -3.16
CA PHE A 170 -31.60 -6.74 -4.56
C PHE A 170 -30.23 -6.59 -5.19
N VAL A 171 -29.29 -5.92 -4.51
CA VAL A 171 -27.91 -5.72 -4.99
C VAL A 171 -27.19 -7.04 -5.21
N ASN A 172 -27.28 -7.98 -4.25
CA ASN A 172 -26.71 -9.31 -4.38
C ASN A 172 -27.34 -10.09 -5.55
N LYS A 173 -28.67 -9.96 -5.77
CA LYS A 173 -29.33 -10.55 -6.94
C LYS A 173 -28.83 -9.92 -8.25
N LEU A 174 -28.66 -8.60 -8.27
CA LEU A 174 -28.14 -7.84 -9.40
C LEU A 174 -26.73 -8.31 -9.79
N ILE A 175 -25.81 -8.39 -8.83
CA ILE A 175 -24.44 -8.86 -9.05
C ILE A 175 -24.42 -10.34 -9.47
N SER A 176 -25.31 -11.16 -8.92
CA SER A 176 -25.41 -12.57 -9.33
C SER A 176 -25.87 -12.74 -10.79
N VAL A 177 -26.74 -11.86 -11.28
CA VAL A 177 -27.25 -11.90 -12.66
C VAL A 177 -26.28 -11.21 -13.63
N TYR A 178 -25.59 -10.16 -13.16
CA TYR A 178 -24.58 -9.43 -13.91
C TYR A 178 -23.22 -9.44 -13.18
N PRO A 179 -22.48 -10.57 -13.20
CA PRO A 179 -21.18 -10.68 -12.52
C PRO A 179 -20.16 -9.64 -12.98
N GLN A 180 -20.27 -9.17 -14.22
CA GLN A 180 -19.43 -8.11 -14.78
C GLN A 180 -19.42 -6.81 -13.95
N LEU A 181 -20.46 -6.56 -13.14
CA LEU A 181 -20.51 -5.40 -12.24
C LEU A 181 -19.41 -5.42 -11.17
N SER A 182 -19.12 -6.60 -10.61
CA SER A 182 -18.09 -6.76 -9.58
C SER A 182 -16.71 -7.09 -10.14
N GLU A 183 -16.63 -7.40 -11.44
CA GLU A 183 -15.36 -7.68 -12.15
C GLU A 183 -14.80 -6.45 -12.87
N ALA A 184 -15.64 -5.46 -13.11
CA ALA A 184 -15.28 -4.18 -13.71
C ALA A 184 -14.35 -3.33 -12.84
N ILE A 185 -14.46 -3.45 -11.52
CA ILE A 185 -13.61 -2.74 -10.56
C ILE A 185 -12.78 -3.78 -9.78
N GLU A 186 -11.48 -3.59 -9.76
CA GLU A 186 -10.55 -4.53 -9.10
C GLU A 186 -9.62 -3.77 -8.15
N VAL A 187 -9.46 -4.28 -6.93
CA VAL A 187 -8.48 -3.77 -5.98
C VAL A 187 -7.18 -4.56 -6.14
N GLN A 188 -6.01 -3.92 -6.04
CA GLN A 188 -4.70 -4.59 -6.05
C GLN A 188 -3.65 -3.79 -5.27
N PHE A 189 -2.53 -4.42 -4.89
CA PHE A 189 -1.35 -3.67 -4.44
C PHE A 189 -0.52 -3.16 -5.62
N ASP A 190 -0.18 -1.88 -5.60
CA ASP A 190 0.65 -1.20 -6.61
C ASP A 190 2.01 -0.74 -6.07
N TRP A 191 2.23 -0.79 -4.76
CA TRP A 191 3.55 -0.62 -4.16
C TRP A 191 3.58 -1.24 -2.77
N VAL A 192 4.69 -1.91 -2.43
CA VAL A 192 4.94 -2.39 -1.06
C VAL A 192 6.40 -2.12 -0.72
N SER A 193 6.64 -1.39 0.38
CA SER A 193 7.96 -1.25 0.98
C SER A 193 7.96 -1.71 2.43
N LEU A 194 8.92 -2.56 2.76
CA LEU A 194 9.10 -3.15 4.09
C LEU A 194 10.54 -2.96 4.53
N THR A 195 10.75 -2.41 5.72
CA THR A 195 12.08 -2.27 6.30
C THR A 195 12.27 -3.31 7.41
N PHE A 196 13.44 -3.93 7.44
CA PHE A 196 13.83 -4.97 8.38
C PHE A 196 15.07 -4.47 9.15
N PRO A 197 14.94 -4.14 10.44
CA PRO A 197 16.03 -3.54 11.21
C PRO A 197 17.17 -4.54 11.46
N ASP A 198 16.85 -5.83 11.61
CA ASP A 198 17.80 -6.85 12.06
C ASP A 198 18.24 -7.80 10.93
N LEU A 199 17.88 -7.50 9.68
CA LEU A 199 18.20 -8.36 8.53
C LEU A 199 19.09 -7.65 7.51
N THR A 200 19.91 -8.46 6.86
CA THR A 200 20.67 -8.12 5.65
C THR A 200 19.83 -8.38 4.39
N SER A 201 20.22 -7.81 3.26
CA SER A 201 19.55 -8.08 1.97
C SER A 201 19.51 -9.57 1.63
N LYS A 202 20.58 -10.32 1.90
CA LYS A 202 20.64 -11.78 1.66
C LYS A 202 19.63 -12.54 2.50
N GLN A 203 19.53 -12.23 3.79
CA GLN A 203 18.52 -12.84 4.68
C GLN A 203 17.10 -12.49 4.23
N VAL A 204 16.83 -11.24 3.80
CA VAL A 204 15.53 -10.89 3.24
C VAL A 204 15.22 -11.71 1.98
N ILE A 205 16.19 -11.90 1.07
CA ILE A 205 15.99 -12.71 -0.15
C ILE A 205 15.71 -14.18 0.21
N ALA A 206 16.53 -14.78 1.07
CA ALA A 206 16.47 -16.20 1.39
C ALA A 206 15.30 -16.55 2.32
N ASP A 207 15.13 -15.81 3.41
CA ASP A 207 14.26 -16.18 4.51
C ASP A 207 12.86 -15.58 4.34
N VAL A 208 12.78 -14.30 3.94
CA VAL A 208 11.51 -13.57 3.80
C VAL A 208 10.88 -13.81 2.43
N LEU A 209 11.59 -13.51 1.33
CA LEU A 209 11.07 -13.65 -0.04
C LEU A 209 11.13 -15.10 -0.56
N ARG A 210 12.08 -15.90 -0.07
CA ARG A 210 12.43 -17.26 -0.55
C ARG A 210 12.73 -17.31 -2.05
N LEU A 211 13.37 -16.26 -2.57
CA LEU A 211 13.80 -16.18 -3.96
C LEU A 211 15.22 -16.74 -4.12
N GLN A 212 15.60 -17.06 -5.35
CA GLN A 212 16.96 -17.51 -5.63
C GLN A 212 17.91 -16.30 -5.66
N GLU A 213 18.89 -16.26 -4.76
CA GLU A 213 19.83 -15.13 -4.63
C GLU A 213 20.60 -14.85 -5.92
N ASN A 214 20.94 -15.89 -6.70
CA ASN A 214 21.65 -15.74 -7.97
C ASN A 214 20.86 -15.01 -9.05
N LEU A 215 19.56 -14.76 -8.87
CA LEU A 215 18.75 -13.94 -9.78
C LEU A 215 18.83 -12.44 -9.46
N PHE A 216 19.44 -12.07 -8.34
CA PHE A 216 19.66 -10.68 -7.97
C PHE A 216 21.00 -10.18 -8.50
N LEU A 217 21.00 -8.98 -9.05
CA LEU A 217 22.19 -8.22 -9.37
C LEU A 217 22.55 -7.33 -8.19
N GLU A 218 23.79 -7.44 -7.71
CA GLU A 218 24.36 -6.54 -6.71
C GLU A 218 24.96 -5.30 -7.39
N ARG A 219 24.65 -4.11 -6.90
CA ARG A 219 25.24 -2.85 -7.37
C ARG A 219 25.30 -1.78 -6.27
N PRO A 220 26.20 -0.79 -6.40
CA PRO A 220 26.23 0.34 -5.47
C PRO A 220 24.98 1.23 -5.63
N THR A 221 24.57 1.86 -4.53
CA THR A 221 23.53 2.90 -4.51
C THR A 221 23.93 3.98 -3.50
N SER A 222 23.30 5.15 -3.59
CA SER A 222 23.36 6.20 -2.56
C SER A 222 21.96 6.65 -2.14
N GLN A 223 20.94 5.90 -2.56
CA GLN A 223 19.54 6.21 -2.29
C GLN A 223 19.21 5.88 -0.83
N ASN A 224 18.48 6.78 -0.16
CA ASN A 224 18.01 6.59 1.22
C ASN A 224 19.14 6.20 2.20
N PHE A 225 20.35 6.75 1.97
CA PHE A 225 21.56 6.50 2.78
C PHE A 225 22.11 5.06 2.73
N TYR A 226 21.52 4.18 1.92
CA TYR A 226 22.05 2.84 1.66
C TYR A 226 23.22 2.89 0.68
N THR A 227 24.11 1.90 0.78
CA THR A 227 25.32 1.81 -0.06
C THR A 227 25.29 0.67 -1.07
N ARG A 228 24.36 -0.29 -0.91
CA ARG A 228 24.19 -1.43 -1.80
C ARG A 228 22.73 -1.67 -2.15
N GLU A 229 22.50 -2.13 -3.38
CA GLU A 229 21.21 -2.57 -3.89
C GLU A 229 21.31 -3.97 -4.51
N MET A 230 20.36 -4.83 -4.18
CA MET A 230 20.14 -6.13 -4.80
C MET A 230 18.87 -6.04 -5.67
N ALA A 231 19.01 -6.09 -7.00
CA ALA A 231 17.90 -5.96 -7.95
C ALA A 231 17.56 -7.28 -8.64
N PHE A 232 16.33 -7.78 -8.47
CA PHE A 232 15.87 -9.01 -9.13
C PHE A 232 15.86 -8.85 -10.65
N ALA A 233 16.42 -9.84 -11.37
CA ALA A 233 16.54 -9.84 -12.83
C ALA A 233 17.28 -8.60 -13.38
N GLY A 234 18.08 -7.91 -12.56
CA GLY A 234 18.73 -6.66 -12.95
C GLY A 234 17.81 -5.43 -13.02
N GLU A 235 16.52 -5.57 -12.70
CA GLU A 235 15.52 -4.50 -12.81
C GLU A 235 15.05 -4.00 -11.44
N LYS A 236 14.72 -2.70 -11.34
CA LYS A 236 14.12 -2.11 -10.12
C LYS A 236 12.62 -2.40 -10.00
N ASN A 237 12.21 -3.66 -10.19
CA ASN A 237 10.84 -4.10 -9.95
C ASN A 237 10.71 -4.73 -8.55
N ILE A 238 11.61 -5.65 -8.23
CA ILE A 238 11.80 -6.21 -6.89
C ILE A 238 13.25 -5.91 -6.51
N TYR A 239 13.47 -5.02 -5.56
CA TYR A 239 14.82 -4.67 -5.15
C TYR A 239 14.92 -4.42 -3.66
N ILE A 240 16.12 -4.63 -3.13
CA ILE A 240 16.42 -4.53 -1.71
C ILE A 240 17.63 -3.63 -1.55
N GLN A 241 17.56 -2.67 -0.63
CA GLN A 241 18.67 -1.77 -0.34
C GLN A 241 19.16 -1.99 1.09
N ASP A 242 20.47 -2.08 1.25
CA ASP A 242 21.14 -2.28 2.53
C ASP A 242 22.54 -1.64 2.53
N PHE A 243 23.31 -1.90 3.58
CA PHE A 243 24.69 -1.45 3.67
C PHE A 243 25.63 -2.52 3.13
N ALA A 244 26.51 -2.11 2.21
CA ALA A 244 27.64 -2.91 1.80
C ALA A 244 28.51 -3.29 3.02
N PRO A 245 28.99 -4.53 3.11
CA PRO A 245 29.92 -4.92 4.16
C PRO A 245 31.17 -4.03 4.10
N VAL A 246 31.60 -3.56 5.26
CA VAL A 246 32.81 -2.75 5.37
C VAL A 246 33.91 -3.65 5.90
N LYS A 247 35.05 -3.63 5.21
CA LYS A 247 36.25 -4.31 5.69
C LYS A 247 37.05 -3.35 6.56
N ASP A 248 37.26 -3.72 7.80
CA ASP A 248 38.14 -3.02 8.71
C ASP A 248 39.58 -3.03 8.12
N PRO A 249 40.19 -1.86 7.87
CA PRO A 249 41.53 -1.78 7.29
C PRO A 249 42.61 -2.40 8.17
N GLU A 250 42.46 -2.36 9.49
CA GLU A 250 43.44 -2.82 10.47
C GLU A 250 43.26 -4.30 10.81
N THR A 251 42.03 -4.69 11.15
CA THR A 251 41.73 -6.06 11.60
C THR A 251 41.42 -7.00 10.44
N GLN A 252 41.20 -6.47 9.23
CA GLN A 252 40.72 -7.19 8.05
C GLN A 252 39.35 -7.88 8.27
N ALA A 253 38.67 -7.61 9.39
CA ALA A 253 37.35 -8.12 9.69
C ALA A 253 36.32 -7.51 8.74
N VAL A 254 35.35 -8.32 8.31
CA VAL A 254 34.25 -7.85 7.48
C VAL A 254 33.03 -7.67 8.38
N ASP A 255 32.61 -6.42 8.54
CA ASP A 255 31.41 -6.08 9.29
C ASP A 255 30.23 -5.88 8.34
N GLN A 256 29.18 -6.68 8.52
CA GLN A 256 27.93 -6.56 7.78
C GLN A 256 26.90 -5.88 8.66
N LYS A 257 26.59 -4.62 8.33
CA LYS A 257 25.55 -3.88 9.05
C LYS A 257 24.16 -4.45 8.73
N PHE A 258 23.32 -4.45 9.75
CA PHE A 258 21.89 -4.75 9.64
C PHE A 258 21.11 -3.49 9.26
N GLY A 259 19.85 -3.66 8.87
CA GLY A 259 18.99 -2.59 8.41
C GLY A 259 18.89 -2.62 6.89
N THR A 260 17.76 -3.15 6.43
CA THR A 260 17.50 -3.40 5.01
C THR A 260 16.10 -2.94 4.65
N THR A 261 15.90 -2.38 3.47
CA THR A 261 14.55 -2.08 2.95
C THR A 261 14.27 -2.84 1.66
N LEU A 262 13.18 -3.60 1.65
CA LEU A 262 12.57 -4.23 0.49
C LEU A 262 11.65 -3.24 -0.22
N TYR A 263 11.71 -3.23 -1.55
CA TYR A 263 10.83 -2.46 -2.42
C TYR A 263 10.24 -3.37 -3.50
N LEU A 264 8.91 -3.38 -3.57
CA LEU A 264 8.12 -4.00 -4.62
C LEU A 264 7.33 -2.90 -5.33
N THR A 265 7.73 -2.56 -6.56
CA THR A 265 7.01 -1.56 -7.38
C THR A 265 5.70 -2.13 -7.92
N GLY A 266 4.87 -1.37 -8.64
CA GLY A 266 3.62 -1.90 -9.21
C GLY A 266 3.83 -3.09 -10.16
N LYS A 267 4.94 -3.11 -10.91
CA LYS A 267 5.35 -4.31 -11.65
C LYS A 267 5.92 -5.38 -10.73
N GLY A 268 6.71 -4.97 -9.74
CA GLY A 268 7.27 -5.84 -8.70
C GLY A 268 6.24 -6.65 -7.93
N THR A 269 5.10 -6.05 -7.55
CA THR A 269 4.02 -6.74 -6.84
C THR A 269 3.45 -7.87 -7.70
N ARG A 270 3.20 -7.62 -8.99
CA ARG A 270 2.72 -8.65 -9.94
C ARG A 270 3.73 -9.77 -10.17
N LEU A 271 5.03 -9.44 -10.26
CA LEU A 271 6.10 -10.44 -10.35
C LEU A 271 6.20 -11.27 -9.07
N PHE A 272 6.07 -10.62 -7.91
CA PHE A 272 6.17 -11.29 -6.62
C PHE A 272 4.94 -12.17 -6.32
N GLU A 273 3.75 -11.82 -6.81
CA GLU A 273 2.57 -12.69 -6.73
C GLU A 273 2.79 -14.07 -7.37
N LYS A 274 3.64 -14.15 -8.39
CA LYS A 274 4.05 -15.44 -8.95
C LYS A 274 4.87 -16.24 -7.94
N ALA A 275 5.80 -15.59 -7.25
CA ALA A 275 6.57 -16.20 -6.17
C ALA A 275 5.68 -16.69 -5.02
N LEU A 276 4.66 -15.91 -4.65
CA LEU A 276 3.69 -16.26 -3.62
C LEU A 276 2.88 -17.50 -4.04
N LEU A 277 2.37 -17.51 -5.28
CA LEU A 277 1.62 -18.64 -5.83
C LEU A 277 2.44 -19.94 -5.81
N GLU A 278 3.72 -19.88 -6.20
CA GLU A 278 4.62 -21.03 -6.18
C GLU A 278 4.99 -21.50 -4.76
N GLN A 279 4.85 -20.61 -3.77
CA GLN A 279 5.04 -20.91 -2.35
C GLN A 279 3.75 -21.36 -1.65
N SER A 280 2.62 -21.47 -2.35
CA SER A 280 1.31 -21.67 -1.72
C SER A 280 1.01 -20.62 -0.65
N MET A 281 1.39 -19.37 -0.93
CA MET A 281 1.17 -18.21 -0.06
C MET A 281 0.30 -17.16 -0.76
N ASN A 282 -0.38 -16.36 0.03
CA ASN A 282 -1.02 -15.12 -0.41
C ASN A 282 -0.33 -13.86 0.17
N TRP A 283 -0.87 -12.68 -0.11
CA TRP A 283 -0.31 -11.44 0.44
C TRP A 283 -0.47 -11.38 1.95
N HIS A 284 -1.62 -11.84 2.46
CA HIS A 284 -1.86 -11.93 3.90
C HIS A 284 -0.79 -12.79 4.60
N ASP A 285 -0.50 -13.99 4.09
CA ASP A 285 0.55 -14.89 4.58
C ASP A 285 1.94 -14.24 4.50
N PHE A 286 2.21 -13.52 3.40
CA PHE A 286 3.46 -12.80 3.23
C PHE A 286 3.66 -11.72 4.28
N PHE A 287 2.66 -10.87 4.54
CA PHE A 287 2.77 -9.83 5.55
C PHE A 287 2.81 -10.40 6.98
N ALA A 288 2.04 -11.46 7.26
CA ALA A 288 2.13 -12.18 8.52
C ALA A 288 3.56 -12.73 8.74
N LYS A 289 4.15 -13.34 7.70
CA LYS A 289 5.55 -13.80 7.71
C LYS A 289 6.52 -12.63 7.89
N ALA A 290 6.39 -11.55 7.14
CA ALA A 290 7.28 -10.38 7.25
C ALA A 290 7.28 -9.82 8.69
N ARG A 291 6.13 -9.81 9.37
CA ARG A 291 6.03 -9.42 10.79
C ARG A 291 6.76 -10.35 11.76
N LEU A 292 6.90 -11.65 11.45
CA LEU A 292 7.72 -12.57 12.26
C LEU A 292 9.20 -12.21 12.18
N TYR A 293 9.63 -11.67 11.03
CA TYR A 293 10.98 -11.16 10.81
C TYR A 293 11.17 -9.68 11.20
N ARG A 294 10.25 -9.13 12.01
CA ARG A 294 10.25 -7.71 12.45
C ARG A 294 10.24 -6.70 11.29
N GLY A 295 9.72 -7.11 10.13
CA GLY A 295 9.47 -6.22 9.01
C GLY A 295 8.39 -5.20 9.35
N HIS A 296 8.65 -3.92 9.08
CA HIS A 296 7.68 -2.85 9.23
C HIS A 296 7.37 -2.21 7.88
N LEU A 297 6.08 -1.98 7.62
CA LEU A 297 5.60 -1.42 6.37
C LEU A 297 5.91 0.08 6.35
N THR A 298 6.70 0.52 5.37
CA THR A 298 7.10 1.93 5.21
C THR A 298 6.33 2.62 4.10
N ARG A 299 5.84 1.87 3.10
CA ARG A 299 4.91 2.36 2.07
C ARG A 299 3.99 1.25 1.59
N LEU A 300 2.73 1.59 1.36
CA LEU A 300 1.72 0.74 0.76
C LEU A 300 0.86 1.55 -0.20
N ASP A 301 0.82 1.15 -1.46
CA ASP A 301 -0.11 1.74 -2.43
C ASP A 301 -1.18 0.70 -2.77
N ILE A 302 -2.44 1.03 -2.51
CA ILE A 302 -3.59 0.22 -2.90
C ILE A 302 -4.26 0.86 -4.11
N ALA A 303 -4.31 0.15 -5.22
CA ALA A 303 -4.93 0.62 -6.45
C ALA A 303 -6.33 0.01 -6.64
N ILE A 304 -7.27 0.86 -7.07
CA ILE A 304 -8.61 0.52 -7.50
C ILE A 304 -8.66 0.76 -9.01
N ASN A 305 -8.67 -0.32 -9.79
CA ASN A 305 -8.72 -0.28 -11.25
C ASN A 305 -10.16 -0.21 -11.73
N ASP A 306 -10.50 0.81 -12.50
CA ASP A 306 -11.77 0.93 -13.21
C ASP A 306 -11.58 0.50 -14.68
N LYS A 307 -12.16 -0.65 -15.04
CA LYS A 307 -12.14 -1.20 -16.40
C LYS A 307 -13.40 -0.87 -17.19
N TRP A 308 -14.47 -0.46 -16.51
CA TRP A 308 -15.75 -0.16 -17.13
C TRP A 308 -15.77 1.23 -17.77
N GLY A 309 -14.90 2.12 -17.28
CA GLY A 309 -15.02 3.55 -17.55
C GLY A 309 -16.11 4.17 -16.69
N LEU A 310 -16.29 3.67 -15.46
CA LEU A 310 -17.20 4.25 -14.47
C LEU A 310 -16.82 5.70 -14.15
N LEU A 311 -15.51 5.97 -14.03
CA LEU A 311 -14.99 7.30 -13.76
C LEU A 311 -14.69 8.02 -15.08
N ASP A 312 -15.21 9.24 -15.25
CA ASP A 312 -14.76 10.13 -16.33
C ASP A 312 -13.79 11.15 -15.75
N MET A 313 -12.52 11.06 -16.14
CA MET A 313 -11.48 11.95 -15.64
C MET A 313 -11.69 13.42 -16.04
N ASN A 314 -12.34 13.71 -17.18
CA ASN A 314 -12.68 15.09 -17.53
C ASN A 314 -13.73 15.65 -16.57
N GLU A 315 -14.73 14.84 -16.21
CA GLU A 315 -15.77 15.25 -15.26
C GLU A 315 -15.20 15.39 -13.84
N LEU A 316 -14.29 14.50 -13.41
CA LEU A 316 -13.61 14.65 -12.12
C LEU A 316 -12.75 15.91 -12.06
N VAL A 317 -11.97 16.21 -13.10
CA VAL A 317 -11.18 17.45 -13.19
C VAL A 317 -12.08 18.68 -13.16
N LYS A 318 -13.17 18.67 -13.94
CA LYS A 318 -14.15 19.74 -13.94
C LYS A 318 -14.78 19.93 -12.55
N ALA A 319 -15.13 18.85 -11.86
CA ALA A 319 -15.66 18.89 -10.51
C ALA A 319 -14.64 19.49 -9.51
N VAL A 320 -13.35 19.18 -9.63
CA VAL A 320 -12.30 19.82 -8.82
C VAL A 320 -12.21 21.32 -9.08
N GLN A 321 -12.24 21.74 -10.35
CA GLN A 321 -12.18 23.15 -10.74
C GLN A 321 -13.41 23.94 -10.26
N GLU A 322 -14.58 23.32 -10.30
CA GLU A 322 -15.86 23.91 -9.89
C GLU A 322 -16.17 23.78 -8.39
N LYS A 323 -15.25 23.20 -7.59
CA LYS A 323 -15.41 22.96 -6.15
C LYS A 323 -16.62 22.06 -5.82
N ARG A 324 -16.84 21.06 -6.67
CA ARG A 324 -17.85 20.00 -6.51
C ARG A 324 -17.25 18.75 -5.88
N PHE A 325 -16.47 18.94 -4.83
CA PHE A 325 -15.85 17.86 -4.09
C PHE A 325 -15.56 18.30 -2.65
N TRP A 326 -15.48 17.33 -1.76
CA TRP A 326 -14.94 17.50 -0.42
C TRP A 326 -13.83 16.48 -0.19
N SER A 327 -12.74 16.92 0.43
CA SER A 327 -11.67 16.04 0.86
C SER A 327 -11.24 16.38 2.26
N LYS A 328 -10.87 15.36 3.04
CA LYS A 328 -10.34 15.54 4.39
C LYS A 328 -9.00 16.31 4.39
N SER A 329 -8.22 16.16 3.32
CA SER A 329 -7.07 17.02 3.02
C SER A 329 -7.52 18.33 2.41
N LYS A 330 -6.88 19.44 2.78
CA LYS A 330 -7.04 20.74 2.08
C LYS A 330 -6.14 20.87 0.84
N SER A 331 -5.12 20.01 0.73
CA SER A 331 -4.20 19.99 -0.41
C SER A 331 -4.76 19.11 -1.51
N TYR A 332 -4.82 19.64 -2.73
CA TYR A 332 -5.13 18.88 -3.93
C TYR A 332 -4.43 19.52 -5.14
N ALA A 333 -4.20 18.73 -6.19
CA ALA A 333 -3.56 19.19 -7.42
C ALA A 333 -4.19 18.51 -8.64
N VAL A 334 -4.14 19.20 -9.78
CA VAL A 334 -4.55 18.67 -11.08
C VAL A 334 -3.36 18.75 -12.03
N HIS A 335 -3.10 17.66 -12.73
CA HIS A 335 -1.99 17.50 -13.66
C HIS A 335 -2.46 16.85 -14.98
N GLY A 336 -1.70 17.05 -16.05
CA GLY A 336 -1.98 16.45 -17.35
C GLY A 336 -2.92 17.30 -18.22
N ASN A 337 -3.52 16.65 -19.23
CA ASN A 337 -4.47 17.26 -20.15
C ASN A 337 -5.36 16.20 -20.80
N VAL A 338 -6.31 16.62 -21.65
CA VAL A 338 -7.27 15.70 -22.30
C VAL A 338 -6.61 14.69 -23.23
N ASP A 339 -5.47 15.02 -23.85
CA ASP A 339 -4.78 14.17 -24.82
C ASP A 339 -3.85 13.18 -24.12
N ASP A 340 -3.02 13.67 -23.19
CA ASP A 340 -2.01 12.89 -22.46
C ASP A 340 -2.60 12.13 -21.25
N GLY A 341 -3.82 12.51 -20.84
CA GLY A 341 -4.50 11.98 -19.66
C GLY A 341 -4.41 12.90 -18.47
N TRP A 342 -5.50 12.96 -17.71
CA TRP A 342 -5.61 13.75 -16.50
C TRP A 342 -5.20 12.94 -15.27
N THR A 343 -4.67 13.65 -14.27
CA THR A 343 -4.41 13.15 -12.92
C THR A 343 -4.92 14.17 -11.91
N VAL A 344 -5.63 13.73 -10.88
CA VAL A 344 -6.00 14.53 -9.71
C VAL A 344 -5.44 13.88 -8.45
N ASP A 345 -4.73 14.67 -7.65
CA ASP A 345 -4.15 14.26 -6.37
C ASP A 345 -4.87 14.98 -5.22
N PHE A 346 -5.16 14.26 -4.14
CA PHE A 346 -5.70 14.80 -2.90
C PHE A 346 -4.84 14.34 -1.72
N GLY A 347 -4.25 15.27 -0.99
CA GLY A 347 -3.33 14.97 0.11
C GLY A 347 -1.88 15.34 -0.17
N LYS A 348 -1.05 15.00 0.81
CA LYS A 348 0.41 14.97 0.76
C LYS A 348 0.86 13.84 1.68
N SER A 349 2.09 13.35 1.52
CA SER A 349 2.68 12.38 2.45
C SER A 349 2.40 12.78 3.91
N PRO A 350 1.93 11.86 4.77
CA PRO A 350 1.98 10.41 4.61
C PRO A 350 0.76 9.74 3.94
N PHE A 351 -0.20 10.51 3.40
CA PHE A 351 -1.36 9.92 2.72
C PHE A 351 -1.83 10.74 1.51
N VAL A 352 -1.89 10.10 0.35
CA VAL A 352 -2.35 10.70 -0.91
C VAL A 352 -3.37 9.78 -1.57
N ILE A 353 -4.46 10.37 -2.05
CA ILE A 353 -5.41 9.72 -2.96
C ILE A 353 -5.17 10.29 -4.35
N ARG A 354 -4.88 9.44 -5.34
CA ARG A 354 -4.65 9.86 -6.73
C ARG A 354 -5.68 9.20 -7.64
N ALA A 355 -6.38 9.95 -8.48
CA ALA A 355 -7.21 9.40 -9.55
C ALA A 355 -6.66 9.85 -10.91
N TYR A 356 -6.53 8.93 -11.88
CA TYR A 356 -5.94 9.25 -13.19
C TYR A 356 -6.37 8.34 -14.34
N ASP A 357 -6.17 8.83 -15.57
CA ASP A 357 -6.36 8.10 -16.83
C ASP A 357 -5.29 7.02 -17.01
N LYS A 358 -5.53 5.82 -16.47
CA LYS A 358 -4.57 4.69 -16.54
C LYS A 358 -4.31 4.23 -17.97
N HIS A 359 -5.35 4.19 -18.80
CA HIS A 359 -5.24 3.75 -20.18
C HIS A 359 -4.30 4.65 -20.99
N LYS A 360 -4.46 5.98 -20.88
CA LYS A 360 -3.59 6.95 -21.56
C LYS A 360 -2.17 6.92 -20.99
N GLU A 361 -2.03 6.81 -19.66
CA GLU A 361 -0.72 6.67 -19.01
C GLU A 361 0.07 5.46 -19.53
N GLN A 362 -0.57 4.30 -19.71
CA GLN A 362 0.05 3.13 -20.30
C GLN A 362 0.29 3.29 -21.81
N ALA A 363 -0.68 3.84 -22.56
CA ALA A 363 -0.56 4.07 -23.99
C ALA A 363 0.60 5.02 -24.34
N ASN A 364 0.84 6.05 -23.52
CA ASN A 364 1.98 6.96 -23.67
C ASN A 364 3.32 6.28 -23.40
N LYS A 365 3.32 5.19 -22.61
CA LYS A 365 4.46 4.27 -22.44
C LYS A 365 4.46 3.16 -23.52
N GLY A 366 3.48 3.19 -24.42
CA GLY A 366 3.18 2.25 -25.49
C GLY A 366 2.76 0.85 -25.01
N TYR A 367 2.25 0.73 -23.80
CA TYR A 367 1.65 -0.51 -23.32
C TYR A 367 0.13 -0.44 -23.49
N ASP A 368 -0.48 -1.60 -23.67
CA ASP A 368 -1.94 -1.74 -23.68
C ASP A 368 -2.43 -2.17 -22.29
N THR A 369 -3.63 -1.74 -21.93
CA THR A 369 -4.29 -2.11 -20.68
C THR A 369 -5.80 -2.03 -20.82
N ASP A 370 -6.51 -2.95 -20.18
CA ASP A 370 -7.97 -2.92 -20.08
C ASP A 370 -8.46 -1.92 -19.00
N VAL A 371 -7.56 -1.41 -18.15
CA VAL A 371 -7.88 -0.44 -17.11
C VAL A 371 -8.02 0.95 -17.71
N LYS A 372 -9.23 1.51 -17.65
CA LYS A 372 -9.53 2.87 -18.13
C LYS A 372 -8.95 3.90 -17.17
N ASN A 373 -9.36 3.84 -15.91
CA ASN A 373 -8.96 4.77 -14.87
C ASN A 373 -8.46 4.03 -13.64
N ARG A 374 -7.71 4.71 -12.80
CA ARG A 374 -7.26 4.15 -11.53
C ARG A 374 -7.36 5.17 -10.42
N VAL A 375 -7.80 4.71 -9.25
CA VAL A 375 -7.65 5.42 -7.97
C VAL A 375 -6.59 4.71 -7.13
N GLU A 376 -5.57 5.42 -6.65
CA GLU A 376 -4.51 4.91 -5.78
C GLU A 376 -4.61 5.54 -4.39
N LEU A 377 -4.55 4.70 -3.35
CA LEU A 377 -4.35 5.11 -1.96
C LEU A 377 -2.88 4.90 -1.62
N GLU A 378 -2.08 5.96 -1.73
CA GLU A 378 -0.65 5.96 -1.41
C GLU A 378 -0.46 6.28 0.08
N LEU A 379 -0.06 5.27 0.86
CA LEU A 379 0.08 5.32 2.31
C LEU A 379 1.55 5.18 2.68
N HIS A 380 2.06 6.05 3.55
CA HIS A 380 3.43 5.99 4.07
C HIS A 380 3.43 5.80 5.58
N GLN A 381 4.52 5.18 6.08
CA GLN A 381 4.81 5.02 7.51
C GLN A 381 3.58 4.47 8.27
N ASP A 382 3.15 5.17 9.31
CA ASP A 382 2.06 4.79 10.20
C ASP A 382 0.74 4.56 9.45
N LYS A 383 0.47 5.32 8.39
CA LYS A 383 -0.75 5.14 7.61
C LYS A 383 -0.78 3.79 6.91
N ALA A 384 0.37 3.35 6.40
CA ALA A 384 0.50 2.02 5.80
C ALA A 384 0.37 0.93 6.89
N ALA A 385 1.05 1.11 8.02
CA ALA A 385 1.00 0.18 9.15
C ALA A 385 -0.42 -0.01 9.70
N TYR A 386 -1.19 1.07 9.87
CA TYR A 386 -2.56 1.00 10.38
C TYR A 386 -3.49 0.20 9.46
N VAL A 387 -3.38 0.37 8.14
CA VAL A 387 -4.17 -0.42 7.19
C VAL A 387 -3.81 -1.90 7.28
N LEU A 388 -2.53 -2.22 7.41
CA LEU A 388 -2.08 -3.60 7.55
C LEU A 388 -2.45 -4.20 8.92
N ASP A 389 -2.41 -3.43 10.00
CA ASP A 389 -2.86 -3.87 11.32
C ASP A 389 -4.36 -4.16 11.31
N GLU A 390 -5.16 -3.28 10.73
CA GLU A 390 -6.61 -3.47 10.60
C GLU A 390 -6.91 -4.74 9.79
N TRP A 391 -6.22 -4.95 8.66
CA TRP A 391 -6.43 -6.12 7.79
C TRP A 391 -5.97 -7.44 8.41
N LEU A 392 -4.85 -7.46 9.14
CA LEU A 392 -4.30 -8.71 9.70
C LEU A 392 -4.91 -9.10 11.06
N ASN A 393 -5.43 -8.14 11.84
CA ASN A 393 -5.89 -8.39 13.20
C ASN A 393 -7.42 -8.47 13.33
N ASN A 394 -8.15 -7.95 12.34
CA ASN A 394 -9.60 -8.06 12.27
C ASN A 394 -9.91 -8.95 11.06
N ASP A 395 -10.93 -9.81 11.15
CA ASP A 395 -11.40 -10.69 10.06
C ASP A 395 -12.10 -9.87 8.95
N GLU A 396 -11.45 -8.78 8.54
CA GLU A 396 -11.92 -7.79 7.60
C GLU A 396 -11.25 -8.00 6.24
N LYS A 397 -12.01 -7.71 5.18
CA LYS A 397 -11.44 -7.76 3.84
C LYS A 397 -10.73 -6.46 3.51
N LEU A 398 -9.58 -6.54 2.85
CA LEU A 398 -8.84 -5.35 2.41
C LEU A 398 -9.71 -4.43 1.52
N VAL A 399 -10.62 -5.00 0.71
CA VAL A 399 -11.57 -4.22 -0.09
C VAL A 399 -12.47 -3.35 0.79
N ASN A 400 -12.96 -3.87 1.92
CA ASN A 400 -13.81 -3.11 2.83
C ASN A 400 -13.07 -1.90 3.39
N ILE A 401 -11.86 -2.14 3.89
CA ILE A 401 -10.98 -1.09 4.44
C ILE A 401 -10.67 -0.03 3.37
N THR A 402 -10.36 -0.47 2.14
CA THR A 402 -10.00 0.40 1.01
C THR A 402 -11.15 1.36 0.66
N PHE A 403 -12.36 0.84 0.50
CA PHE A 403 -13.51 1.66 0.12
C PHE A 403 -14.06 2.49 1.28
N ASP A 404 -13.89 2.06 2.53
CA ASP A 404 -14.19 2.89 3.69
C ASP A 404 -13.23 4.08 3.82
N ILE A 405 -11.93 3.87 3.56
CA ILE A 405 -10.96 4.98 3.46
C ILE A 405 -11.38 5.93 2.34
N LEU A 406 -11.69 5.41 1.15
CA LEU A 406 -12.08 6.25 0.02
C LEU A 406 -13.34 7.07 0.35
N TYR A 407 -14.38 6.39 0.85
CA TYR A 407 -15.64 6.99 1.29
C TYR A 407 -15.46 7.95 2.48
N THR A 408 -14.42 7.82 3.29
CA THR A 408 -14.20 8.75 4.39
C THR A 408 -13.44 9.99 3.96
N TYR A 409 -12.49 9.86 3.05
CA TYR A 409 -11.49 10.89 2.80
C TYR A 409 -11.78 11.76 1.58
N LEU A 410 -12.60 11.30 0.63
CA LEU A 410 -12.83 12.00 -0.63
C LEU A 410 -14.24 11.76 -1.19
N TRP A 411 -14.92 12.85 -1.53
CA TRP A 411 -16.28 12.87 -2.06
C TRP A 411 -16.36 13.78 -3.26
N PHE A 412 -17.10 13.35 -4.28
CA PHE A 412 -17.52 14.20 -5.39
C PHE A 412 -19.03 14.41 -5.34
N THR A 413 -19.47 15.61 -5.72
CA THR A 413 -20.87 16.02 -5.68
C THR A 413 -21.34 16.51 -7.04
N ASN A 414 -22.65 16.48 -7.28
CA ASN A 414 -23.24 17.05 -8.49
C ASN A 414 -23.27 18.59 -8.44
N GLY A 415 -23.41 19.16 -7.25
CA GLY A 415 -23.43 20.60 -7.00
C GLY A 415 -22.14 21.12 -6.36
N LYS A 416 -21.92 22.44 -6.48
CA LYS A 416 -20.84 23.13 -5.77
C LYS A 416 -21.08 23.03 -4.27
N ILE A 417 -20.03 22.76 -3.51
CA ILE A 417 -20.07 22.83 -2.05
C ILE A 417 -19.77 24.27 -1.64
N GLU A 418 -20.66 24.90 -0.91
CA GLU A 418 -20.48 26.29 -0.49
C GLU A 418 -19.40 26.40 0.59
N ASP A 419 -18.58 27.45 0.54
CA ASP A 419 -17.47 27.65 1.49
C ASP A 419 -17.93 27.70 2.95
N GLN A 420 -19.20 28.02 3.20
CA GLN A 420 -19.79 28.03 4.54
C GLN A 420 -20.03 26.61 5.08
N GLN A 421 -20.32 25.64 4.20
CA GLN A 421 -20.49 24.22 4.53
C GLN A 421 -19.15 23.52 4.83
N LEU A 422 -18.01 24.20 4.60
CA LEU A 422 -16.65 23.67 4.81
C LEU A 422 -16.03 24.08 6.17
N LYS A 423 -16.80 24.72 7.07
CA LYS A 423 -16.29 25.41 8.27
C LYS A 423 -16.66 24.79 9.62
N SER A 424 -17.28 23.61 9.65
CA SER A 424 -17.75 22.96 10.88
C SER A 424 -17.16 21.57 11.09
N ASP A 425 -17.27 21.01 12.30
CA ASP A 425 -16.95 19.59 12.54
C ASP A 425 -18.01 18.65 11.95
N THR A 426 -19.14 19.20 11.48
CA THR A 426 -20.29 18.51 10.87
C THR A 426 -20.32 18.60 9.35
N VAL A 427 -19.27 19.11 8.71
CA VAL A 427 -19.17 19.32 7.24
C VAL A 427 -19.67 18.12 6.44
N ARG A 428 -19.34 16.90 6.87
CA ARG A 428 -19.73 15.69 6.16
C ARG A 428 -21.24 15.42 6.23
N ASP A 429 -21.86 15.59 7.39
CA ASP A 429 -23.30 15.39 7.55
C ASP A 429 -24.10 16.51 6.84
N GLU A 430 -23.54 17.73 6.82
CA GLU A 430 -24.09 18.84 6.04
C GLU A 430 -24.03 18.56 4.53
N ILE A 431 -22.90 18.11 3.99
CA ILE A 431 -22.78 17.77 2.56
C ILE A 431 -23.73 16.64 2.19
N GLU A 432 -23.76 15.55 2.97
CA GLU A 432 -24.64 14.39 2.74
C GLU A 432 -26.13 14.76 2.70
N THR A 433 -26.54 15.81 3.43
CA THR A 433 -27.93 16.25 3.50
C THR A 433 -28.29 17.38 2.52
N THR A 434 -27.30 18.09 1.97
CA THR A 434 -27.54 19.31 1.19
C THR A 434 -27.14 19.21 -0.27
N VAL A 435 -26.22 18.31 -0.64
CA VAL A 435 -25.73 18.18 -2.01
C VAL A 435 -25.73 16.72 -2.43
N GLU A 436 -26.38 16.44 -3.56
CA GLU A 436 -26.39 15.10 -4.13
C GLU A 436 -24.98 14.63 -4.51
N PRO A 437 -24.61 13.37 -4.19
CA PRO A 437 -23.31 12.84 -4.54
C PRO A 437 -23.22 12.60 -6.05
N MET A 438 -22.02 12.74 -6.60
CA MET A 438 -21.74 12.38 -7.99
C MET A 438 -22.01 10.87 -8.19
N PRO A 439 -22.93 10.47 -9.09
CA PRO A 439 -23.36 9.08 -9.23
C PRO A 439 -22.23 8.08 -9.47
N ALA A 440 -21.20 8.45 -10.24
CA ALA A 440 -20.05 7.59 -10.51
C ALA A 440 -19.21 7.33 -9.25
N TRP A 441 -18.94 8.38 -8.47
CA TRP A 441 -18.13 8.28 -7.25
C TRP A 441 -18.89 7.59 -6.10
N SER A 442 -20.19 7.86 -5.96
CA SER A 442 -21.03 7.16 -4.99
C SER A 442 -21.23 5.69 -5.36
N LEU A 443 -21.39 5.37 -6.65
CA LEU A 443 -21.46 3.98 -7.11
C LEU A 443 -20.17 3.21 -6.80
N LEU A 444 -19.01 3.84 -7.04
CA LEU A 444 -17.70 3.26 -6.74
C LEU A 444 -17.57 2.90 -5.25
N THR A 445 -17.94 3.82 -4.36
CA THR A 445 -17.83 3.61 -2.91
C THR A 445 -18.91 2.66 -2.36
N ALA A 446 -20.13 2.69 -2.91
CA ALA A 446 -21.23 1.82 -2.49
C ALA A 446 -21.06 0.36 -2.93
N LEU A 447 -20.61 0.11 -4.16
CA LEU A 447 -20.33 -1.26 -4.63
C LEU A 447 -18.99 -1.80 -4.15
N GLY A 448 -18.12 -0.94 -3.62
CA GLY A 448 -16.74 -1.27 -3.30
C GLY A 448 -16.53 -2.56 -2.49
N GLN A 449 -17.37 -2.79 -1.47
CA GLN A 449 -17.32 -3.99 -0.62
C GLN A 449 -17.67 -5.29 -1.37
N LYS A 450 -18.25 -5.20 -2.57
CA LYS A 450 -18.58 -6.35 -3.43
C LYS A 450 -17.53 -6.61 -4.51
N MET A 451 -16.50 -5.76 -4.59
CA MET A 451 -15.40 -5.90 -5.56
C MET A 451 -14.37 -6.92 -5.08
N LYS A 452 -13.48 -7.32 -6.00
CA LYS A 452 -12.46 -8.34 -5.74
C LYS A 452 -11.11 -7.71 -5.45
N PHE A 453 -10.37 -8.26 -4.47
CA PHE A 453 -8.95 -7.95 -4.30
C PHE A 453 -8.16 -8.96 -5.13
N VAL A 454 -7.58 -8.51 -6.25
CA VAL A 454 -7.11 -9.39 -7.30
C VAL A 454 -5.60 -9.50 -7.33
N ARG A 455 -5.14 -10.76 -7.43
CA ARG A 455 -3.77 -11.10 -7.83
C ARG A 455 -3.73 -11.39 -9.32
N GLU A 456 -2.71 -10.86 -9.98
CA GLU A 456 -2.43 -11.09 -11.40
C GLU A 456 -0.94 -11.43 -11.55
N PRO A 457 -0.54 -12.68 -11.20
CA PRO A 457 0.85 -13.10 -11.26
C PRO A 457 1.44 -12.94 -12.66
N LYS A 458 2.52 -12.16 -12.79
CA LYS A 458 3.24 -11.95 -14.05
C LYS A 458 4.58 -12.66 -14.03
N LYS A 459 5.01 -13.15 -15.19
CA LYS A 459 6.36 -13.68 -15.39
C LYS A 459 7.32 -12.53 -15.67
N GLN A 460 8.60 -12.74 -15.36
CA GLN A 460 9.65 -11.87 -15.89
C GLN A 460 9.58 -11.92 -17.42
N SER A 461 9.63 -10.75 -18.06
CA SER A 461 9.51 -10.64 -19.51
C SER A 461 10.61 -9.76 -20.09
N VAL A 462 10.87 -9.97 -21.38
CA VAL A 462 11.74 -9.12 -22.21
C VAL A 462 10.92 -8.25 -23.17
N GLU A 463 9.60 -8.18 -22.99
CA GLU A 463 8.66 -7.47 -23.88
C GLU A 463 9.06 -6.00 -24.10
N ARG A 464 9.63 -5.36 -23.07
CA ARG A 464 10.16 -4.00 -23.19
C ARG A 464 11.31 -3.92 -24.18
N ILE A 465 12.25 -4.87 -24.13
CA ILE A 465 13.39 -4.95 -25.06
C ILE A 465 12.88 -5.27 -26.45
N GLU A 466 12.03 -6.29 -26.57
CA GLU A 466 11.43 -6.70 -27.85
C GLU A 466 10.73 -5.53 -28.53
N LYS A 467 9.87 -4.81 -27.81
CA LYS A 467 9.15 -3.68 -28.35
C LYS A 467 10.09 -2.54 -28.76
N TRP A 468 11.09 -2.20 -27.95
CA TRP A 468 12.09 -1.21 -28.34
C TRP A 468 12.85 -1.64 -29.60
N VAL A 469 13.25 -2.91 -29.70
CA VAL A 469 13.89 -3.45 -30.91
C VAL A 469 12.96 -3.28 -32.12
N LEU A 470 11.71 -3.74 -32.01
CA LEU A 470 10.72 -3.68 -33.09
C LEU A 470 10.43 -2.25 -33.55
N GLN A 471 10.34 -1.29 -32.62
CA GLN A 471 9.96 0.09 -32.93
C GLN A 471 11.15 0.96 -33.35
N SER A 472 12.29 0.84 -32.67
CA SER A 472 13.42 1.76 -32.82
C SER A 472 14.59 1.18 -33.60
N VAL A 473 14.76 -0.15 -33.61
CA VAL A 473 15.95 -0.80 -34.18
C VAL A 473 15.65 -1.46 -35.52
N VAL A 474 14.50 -2.14 -35.66
CA VAL A 474 14.11 -2.87 -36.88
C VAL A 474 14.15 -2.02 -38.15
N PRO A 475 13.68 -0.75 -38.19
CA PRO A 475 13.80 0.07 -39.40
C PRO A 475 15.24 0.22 -39.88
N SER A 476 16.17 0.45 -38.96
CA SER A 476 17.61 0.55 -39.25
C SER A 476 18.20 -0.79 -39.69
N LEU A 477 17.83 -1.89 -39.01
CA LEU A 477 18.22 -3.25 -39.43
C LEU A 477 17.73 -3.60 -40.83
N ALA A 478 16.52 -3.15 -41.21
CA ALA A 478 15.97 -3.34 -42.53
C ALA A 478 16.75 -2.59 -43.61
N VAL A 479 17.25 -1.38 -43.31
CA VAL A 479 18.16 -0.64 -44.19
C VAL A 479 19.47 -1.41 -44.37
N LEU A 480 20.12 -1.81 -43.27
CA LEU A 480 21.38 -2.57 -43.31
C LEU A 480 21.25 -3.88 -44.08
N LYS A 481 20.11 -4.57 -43.93
CA LYS A 481 19.81 -5.78 -44.69
C LYS A 481 19.71 -5.51 -46.20
N LYS A 482 19.08 -4.40 -46.62
CA LYS A 482 18.94 -4.04 -48.04
C LYS A 482 20.23 -3.51 -48.65
N THR A 483 21.12 -2.92 -47.86
CA THR A 483 22.42 -2.41 -48.31
C THR A 483 23.54 -3.45 -48.26
N GLY A 484 23.25 -4.68 -47.84
CA GLY A 484 24.19 -5.80 -47.84
C GLY A 484 25.00 -5.98 -46.56
N HIS A 485 24.73 -5.19 -45.51
CA HIS A 485 25.47 -5.20 -44.23
C HIS A 485 24.86 -6.13 -43.16
N TRP A 486 24.06 -7.13 -43.57
CA TRP A 486 23.38 -8.02 -42.60
C TRP A 486 24.35 -8.99 -41.94
N HIS A 487 25.42 -9.39 -42.65
CA HIS A 487 26.38 -10.37 -42.13
C HIS A 487 27.14 -9.82 -40.93
N GLU A 488 27.61 -8.57 -41.02
CA GLU A 488 28.31 -7.86 -39.96
C GLU A 488 27.44 -7.71 -38.70
N ILE A 489 26.13 -7.53 -38.87
CA ILE A 489 25.18 -7.49 -37.75
C ILE A 489 25.04 -8.85 -37.08
N ILE A 490 24.93 -9.94 -37.85
CA ILE A 490 24.86 -11.29 -37.28
C ILE A 490 26.15 -11.64 -36.53
N GLU A 491 27.31 -11.31 -37.10
CA GLU A 491 28.59 -11.48 -36.43
C GLU A 491 28.63 -10.70 -35.12
N ALA A 492 28.27 -9.41 -35.14
CA ALA A 492 28.22 -8.56 -33.95
C ALA A 492 27.28 -9.11 -32.88
N ILE A 493 26.10 -9.63 -33.24
CA ILE A 493 25.16 -10.26 -32.30
C ILE A 493 25.77 -11.51 -31.67
N ASN A 494 26.44 -12.36 -32.46
CA ASN A 494 27.04 -13.60 -31.97
C ASN A 494 28.24 -13.36 -31.06
N THR A 495 28.95 -12.25 -31.24
CA THR A 495 30.10 -11.87 -30.41
C THR A 495 29.76 -10.88 -29.30
N ALA A 496 28.52 -10.39 -29.22
CA ALA A 496 28.14 -9.38 -28.24
C ALA A 496 28.19 -9.95 -26.82
N GLU A 497 28.97 -9.30 -25.94
CA GLU A 497 28.98 -9.60 -24.52
C GLU A 497 27.75 -9.00 -23.84
N LEU A 498 27.04 -9.82 -23.08
CA LEU A 498 25.92 -9.34 -22.28
C LEU A 498 26.45 -8.62 -21.04
N SER A 499 25.81 -7.49 -20.70
CA SER A 499 26.04 -6.86 -19.41
C SER A 499 25.51 -7.75 -18.28
N ALA A 500 26.01 -7.56 -17.05
CA ALA A 500 25.51 -8.30 -15.90
C ALA A 500 23.98 -8.16 -15.70
N GLU A 501 23.39 -7.00 -16.04
CA GLU A 501 21.93 -6.81 -16.06
C GLU A 501 21.25 -7.70 -17.08
N HIS A 502 21.74 -7.71 -18.32
CA HIS A 502 21.20 -8.57 -19.39
C HIS A 502 21.33 -10.06 -19.05
N GLU A 503 22.46 -10.48 -18.46
CA GLU A 503 22.64 -11.85 -18.00
C GLU A 503 21.60 -12.25 -16.95
N LYS A 504 21.34 -11.39 -15.94
CA LYS A 504 20.32 -11.66 -14.93
C LYS A 504 18.92 -11.72 -15.54
N LEU A 505 18.61 -10.83 -16.48
CA LEU A 505 17.32 -10.83 -17.16
C LEU A 505 17.12 -12.10 -17.99
N VAL A 506 18.15 -12.55 -18.73
CA VAL A 506 18.13 -13.83 -19.45
C VAL A 506 17.93 -14.97 -18.46
N MET A 507 18.73 -15.05 -17.41
CA MET A 507 18.60 -16.11 -16.38
C MET A 507 17.20 -16.16 -15.77
N ALA A 508 16.60 -15.02 -15.44
CA ALA A 508 15.27 -14.93 -14.84
C ALA A 508 14.12 -15.24 -15.82
N THR A 509 14.35 -15.03 -17.13
CA THR A 509 13.35 -15.29 -18.18
C THR A 509 13.43 -16.73 -18.69
N THR A 510 14.62 -17.31 -18.83
CA THR A 510 14.82 -18.66 -19.38
C THR A 510 14.71 -19.75 -18.32
N LYS A 511 15.14 -19.48 -17.09
CA LYS A 511 14.74 -20.34 -15.97
C LYS A 511 13.30 -19.99 -15.69
N ASN A 512 12.44 -21.01 -15.59
CA ASN A 512 11.19 -20.88 -14.85
C ASN A 512 11.58 -20.50 -13.42
N ALA A 513 11.80 -19.22 -13.15
CA ALA A 513 11.79 -18.69 -11.81
C ALA A 513 10.40 -19.10 -11.26
N ILE A 514 10.25 -19.56 -10.02
CA ILE A 514 10.73 -18.87 -8.84
C ILE A 514 10.86 -19.91 -7.68
N THR A 515 11.58 -19.55 -6.63
CA THR A 515 11.80 -20.28 -5.36
C THR A 515 12.84 -21.40 -5.26
N GLN A 516 13.54 -21.40 -4.12
CA GLN A 516 14.42 -22.48 -3.67
C GLN A 516 13.64 -23.73 -3.22
N ALA A 517 12.32 -23.60 -3.01
CA ALA A 517 11.42 -24.68 -2.59
C ALA A 517 11.35 -25.84 -3.59
N SER A 518 11.67 -25.57 -4.87
CA SER A 518 11.74 -26.56 -5.96
C SER A 518 12.75 -27.69 -5.75
N LYS A 519 13.67 -27.59 -4.77
CA LYS A 519 14.56 -28.72 -4.41
C LYS A 519 13.90 -29.77 -3.51
N GLN A 520 12.73 -29.51 -2.92
CA GLN A 520 12.09 -30.44 -1.97
C GLN A 520 10.64 -30.83 -2.28
N LEU A 521 9.97 -30.20 -3.24
CA LEU A 521 8.60 -30.55 -3.62
C LEU A 521 8.44 -30.67 -5.15
N ASN A 522 7.96 -31.83 -5.60
CA ASN A 522 7.46 -32.06 -6.96
C ASN A 522 6.18 -31.24 -7.18
N ILE A 523 6.31 -29.93 -7.43
CA ILE A 523 5.19 -29.07 -7.79
C ILE A 523 5.21 -28.87 -9.30
N ASN A 524 4.08 -29.12 -9.96
CA ASN A 524 3.93 -28.94 -11.40
C ASN A 524 4.02 -27.45 -11.75
N PHE A 525 5.06 -27.06 -12.50
CA PHE A 525 5.42 -25.67 -12.84
C PHE A 525 4.52 -25.03 -13.92
N GLU A 526 3.50 -25.75 -14.39
CA GLU A 526 2.46 -25.25 -15.30
C GLU A 526 1.19 -24.76 -14.58
N LYS A 527 1.24 -24.49 -13.26
CA LYS A 527 0.10 -23.86 -12.58
C LYS A 527 -0.25 -22.55 -13.31
N PRO A 528 -1.50 -22.37 -13.76
CA PRO A 528 -1.86 -21.24 -14.61
C PRO A 528 -1.56 -19.93 -13.88
N THR A 529 -0.90 -19.00 -14.59
CA THR A 529 -0.83 -17.56 -14.25
C THR A 529 -2.21 -16.92 -14.42
N LYS A 530 -3.23 -17.58 -13.87
CA LYS A 530 -4.59 -17.06 -13.90
C LYS A 530 -4.69 -15.97 -12.87
N LYS A 531 -5.44 -14.95 -13.24
CA LYS A 531 -5.94 -13.95 -12.32
C LYS A 531 -6.90 -14.60 -11.33
N TYR A 532 -6.81 -14.27 -10.05
CA TYR A 532 -7.69 -14.82 -9.02
C TYR A 532 -7.85 -13.86 -7.85
N ASN A 533 -8.90 -14.06 -7.05
CA ASN A 533 -9.21 -13.22 -5.88
C ASN A 533 -8.40 -13.68 -4.66
N GLU A 534 -7.87 -12.73 -3.89
CA GLU A 534 -7.08 -12.97 -2.68
C GLU A 534 -7.84 -13.80 -1.65
N ASP A 535 -9.14 -13.50 -1.51
CA ASP A 535 -10.02 -14.07 -0.48
C ASP A 535 -10.50 -15.49 -0.80
N ASP A 536 -10.27 -15.99 -2.03
CA ASP A 536 -10.74 -17.32 -2.42
C ASP A 536 -9.78 -18.40 -1.86
N GLU A 537 -10.30 -19.58 -1.48
CA GLU A 537 -9.47 -20.71 -1.01
C GLU A 537 -8.39 -21.13 -2.03
N GLN A 538 -8.65 -20.89 -3.32
CA GLN A 538 -7.71 -21.10 -4.43
C GLN A 538 -6.42 -20.28 -4.30
N GLY A 539 -6.47 -19.16 -3.56
CA GLY A 539 -5.34 -18.29 -3.28
C GLY A 539 -4.23 -18.93 -2.43
N LYS A 540 -4.50 -20.07 -1.78
CA LYS A 540 -3.51 -20.84 -0.99
C LYS A 540 -2.76 -21.88 -1.82
N GLY A 541 -3.06 -21.99 -3.12
CA GLY A 541 -2.50 -23.02 -4.00
C GLY A 541 -3.07 -24.41 -3.70
N ALA A 542 -3.57 -25.09 -4.72
CA ALA A 542 -3.99 -26.49 -4.62
C ALA A 542 -2.85 -27.42 -4.21
#